data_AF-A0A1G4KCX5-F1
#
_entry.id   AF-A0A1G4KCX5-F1
#
_cell.length_a   1.000
_cell.length_b   1.000
_cell.length_c   1.000
_cell.angle_alpha   90.00
_cell.angle_beta   90.00
_cell.angle_gamma   90.00
#
_symmetry.space_group_name_H-M   'P 1'
#
loop_
_entity.id
_entity.type
_entity.pdbx_description
1 polymer ?
#
loop_
_entity_poly.entity_id
_entity_poly.type
_entity_poly.pdbx_seq_one_letter_code
_entity_poly.pdbx_strand_id
1 'polypeptide(L)'
;MFLQKTVHQIRPVFGRLFHSSALLSNSFDTVHIKNTSHFRSLLVEKGDFTPQQASAVVNIMTNALQGGIAHVSQDLASREKLIKLVYQQRVDFAKLRDQLLSADRSEFHALQNEYEGIRNDLEKLRTKLREEITKANAGFKLDLSLEKGRIREESSHHNMQIKEIDTRIEQEVSNMKMQIDSVKTQVMQWLIGVCTGTFALVLAYVRLLA
;
A
#
# COMPACT_ATOMS: atom_id res chain seq x y z
N MET A 1 -29.84 -25.48 -18.82
CA MET A 1 -30.60 -25.89 -17.61
C MET A 1 -29.88 -25.26 -16.43
N PHE A 2 -30.27 -24.03 -16.12
CA PHE A 2 -31.04 -23.68 -14.92
C PHE A 2 -30.17 -23.65 -13.67
N LEU A 3 -29.79 -22.43 -13.28
CA LEU A 3 -29.69 -21.87 -11.92
C LEU A 3 -28.84 -20.60 -12.06
N GLN A 4 -29.19 -19.39 -11.64
CA GLN A 4 -30.43 -18.75 -11.24
C GLN A 4 -30.03 -17.26 -11.13
N LYS A 5 -30.33 -16.47 -12.17
CA LYS A 5 -30.20 -15.00 -12.13
C LYS A 5 -31.24 -14.46 -11.14
N THR A 6 -30.78 -13.87 -10.03
CA THR A 6 -31.53 -12.96 -9.17
C THR A 6 -30.52 -12.50 -8.12
N VAL A 7 -30.19 -11.21 -8.01
CA VAL A 7 -30.82 -10.33 -7.02
C VAL A 7 -30.43 -8.88 -7.33
N HIS A 8 -31.47 -8.05 -7.49
CA HIS A 8 -31.53 -6.60 -7.25
C HIS A 8 -31.02 -5.64 -8.33
N GLN A 9 -31.78 -5.62 -9.42
CA GLN A 9 -32.00 -4.45 -10.24
C GLN A 9 -32.77 -3.39 -9.43
N ILE A 10 -32.06 -2.45 -8.80
CA ILE A 10 -32.65 -1.27 -8.18
C ILE A 10 -33.12 -0.36 -9.31
N ARG A 11 -34.43 -0.42 -9.61
CA ARG A 11 -35.10 0.57 -10.46
C ARG A 11 -34.96 1.95 -9.79
N PRO A 12 -34.46 2.99 -10.49
CA PRO A 12 -34.69 4.35 -10.04
C PRO A 12 -36.18 4.63 -10.24
N VAL A 13 -36.93 4.72 -9.13
CA VAL A 13 -38.29 5.25 -9.13
C VAL A 13 -38.19 6.76 -9.37
N PHE A 14 -37.99 7.13 -10.63
CA PHE A 14 -38.14 8.49 -11.08
C PHE A 14 -39.64 8.76 -11.20
N GLY A 15 -40.19 9.34 -10.13
CA GLY A 15 -41.60 9.67 -10.05
C GLY A 15 -41.85 10.71 -8.97
N ARG A 16 -40.99 11.73 -8.84
CA ARG A 16 -41.40 12.93 -8.11
C ARG A 16 -42.35 13.69 -9.02
N LEU A 17 -43.63 13.47 -8.78
CA LEU A 17 -44.71 14.31 -9.26
C LEU A 17 -44.38 15.76 -8.92
N PHE A 18 -43.85 16.48 -9.90
CA PHE A 18 -43.84 17.93 -9.88
C PHE A 18 -45.30 18.36 -9.76
N HIS A 19 -45.72 18.75 -8.55
CA HIS A 19 -46.87 19.61 -8.42
C HIS A 19 -46.45 20.93 -9.04
N SER A 20 -46.74 21.07 -10.34
CA SER A 20 -46.73 22.34 -11.03
C SER A 20 -47.82 23.17 -10.38
N SER A 21 -47.46 23.91 -9.33
CA SER A 21 -48.27 25.01 -8.86
C SER A 21 -48.37 25.97 -10.03
N ALA A 22 -49.53 25.98 -10.69
CA ALA A 22 -49.84 26.91 -11.74
C ALA A 22 -49.42 28.31 -11.29
N LEU A 23 -48.56 28.95 -12.07
CA LEU A 23 -48.24 30.36 -11.90
C LEU A 23 -49.57 31.11 -12.05
N LEU A 24 -50.19 31.42 -10.91
CA LEU A 24 -51.30 32.34 -10.87
C LEU A 24 -50.71 33.68 -11.32
N SER A 25 -51.01 34.04 -12.56
CA SER A 25 -50.74 35.35 -13.13
C SER A 25 -51.42 36.39 -12.24
N ASN A 26 -50.69 36.90 -11.25
CA ASN A 26 -51.13 37.98 -10.38
C ASN A 26 -51.01 39.29 -11.14
N SER A 27 -52.02 39.59 -11.94
CA SER A 27 -52.32 40.95 -12.37
C SER A 27 -52.76 41.72 -11.13
N PHE A 28 -51.79 42.30 -10.42
CA PHE A 28 -52.06 43.19 -9.29
C PHE A 28 -52.49 44.55 -9.83
N ASP A 29 -53.60 44.56 -10.57
CA ASP A 29 -54.26 45.81 -10.93
C ASP A 29 -54.85 46.37 -9.64
N THR A 30 -54.33 47.53 -9.25
CA THR A 30 -54.85 48.41 -8.21
C THR A 30 -56.38 48.31 -8.17
N VAL A 31 -56.94 47.73 -7.11
CA VAL A 31 -58.39 47.57 -6.96
C VAL A 31 -58.99 48.98 -6.80
N HIS A 32 -59.29 49.60 -7.93
CA HIS A 32 -60.03 50.83 -7.98
C HIS A 32 -61.46 50.45 -7.62
N ILE A 33 -61.94 50.87 -6.44
CA ILE A 33 -63.33 50.71 -6.06
C ILE A 33 -64.15 51.57 -7.02
N LYS A 34 -64.53 50.99 -8.15
CA LYS A 34 -65.42 51.62 -9.12
C LYS A 34 -66.80 51.68 -8.45
N ASN A 35 -67.40 52.86 -8.45
CA ASN A 35 -68.78 53.15 -8.01
C ASN A 35 -69.01 53.55 -6.54
N THR A 36 -68.06 54.22 -5.88
CA THR A 36 -68.28 54.85 -4.54
C THR A 36 -69.49 55.78 -4.51
N SER A 37 -69.75 56.50 -5.60
CA SER A 37 -70.92 57.38 -5.77
C SER A 37 -72.24 56.61 -5.86
N HIS A 38 -72.26 55.45 -6.51
CA HIS A 38 -73.45 54.63 -6.67
C HIS A 38 -73.88 53.99 -5.33
N PHE A 39 -72.93 53.50 -4.55
CA PHE A 39 -73.20 52.97 -3.20
C PHE A 39 -73.74 54.05 -2.27
N ARG A 40 -73.25 55.29 -2.40
CA ARG A 40 -73.77 56.43 -1.66
C ARG A 40 -75.22 56.76 -2.02
N SER A 41 -75.57 56.77 -3.31
CA SER A 41 -76.95 57.01 -3.76
C SER A 41 -77.91 55.92 -3.27
N LEU A 42 -77.49 54.65 -3.34
CA LEU A 42 -78.28 53.50 -2.86
C LEU A 42 -78.58 53.54 -1.36
N LEU A 43 -77.61 53.96 -0.55
CA LEU A 43 -77.79 54.07 0.91
C LEU A 43 -78.76 55.20 1.30
N VAL A 44 -78.81 56.27 0.50
CA VAL A 44 -79.75 57.39 0.71
C VAL A 44 -81.15 57.05 0.20
N GLU A 45 -81.26 56.34 -0.93
CA GLU A 45 -82.55 56.04 -1.57
C GLU A 45 -83.30 54.85 -0.93
N LYS A 46 -82.58 53.82 -0.48
CA LYS A 46 -83.19 52.60 0.09
C LYS A 46 -83.02 52.43 1.60
N GLY A 47 -82.12 53.18 2.21
CA GLY A 47 -81.74 52.98 3.62
C GLY A 47 -82.18 54.10 4.56
N ASP A 48 -82.86 55.14 4.06
CA ASP A 48 -83.24 56.35 4.83
C ASP A 48 -82.09 57.04 5.57
N PHE A 49 -80.84 56.84 5.13
CA PHE A 49 -79.67 57.46 5.73
C PHE A 49 -79.49 58.90 5.25
N THR A 50 -79.09 59.80 6.16
CA THR A 50 -78.72 61.16 5.76
C THR A 50 -77.47 61.13 4.85
N PRO A 51 -77.34 62.07 3.88
CA PRO A 51 -76.27 62.05 2.88
C PRO A 51 -74.85 62.17 3.47
N GLN A 52 -74.73 62.67 4.70
CA GLN A 52 -73.49 62.70 5.47
C GLN A 52 -73.17 61.34 6.10
N GLN A 53 -74.16 60.66 6.68
CA GLN A 53 -74.00 59.31 7.25
C GLN A 53 -73.68 58.28 6.16
N ALA A 54 -74.38 58.31 5.03
CA ALA A 54 -74.09 57.44 3.89
C ALA A 54 -72.65 57.64 3.36
N SER A 55 -72.15 58.88 3.34
CA SER A 55 -70.77 59.18 2.95
C SER A 55 -69.76 58.63 3.96
N ALA A 56 -70.04 58.74 5.25
CA ALA A 56 -69.15 58.24 6.31
C ALA A 56 -69.05 56.70 6.26
N VAL A 57 -70.18 56.00 6.10
CA VAL A 57 -70.22 54.53 6.01
C VAL A 57 -69.45 54.03 4.78
N VAL A 58 -69.67 54.65 3.62
CA VAL A 58 -68.95 54.26 2.39
C VAL A 58 -67.45 54.54 2.53
N ASN A 59 -67.05 55.65 3.15
CA ASN A 59 -65.64 55.95 3.41
C ASN A 59 -65.00 54.94 4.37
N ILE A 60 -65.69 54.55 5.45
CA ILE A 60 -65.21 53.52 6.39
C ILE A 60 -65.06 52.17 5.67
N MET A 61 -66.04 51.78 4.85
CA MET A 61 -65.99 50.54 4.09
C MET A 61 -64.86 50.55 3.05
N THR A 62 -64.67 51.67 2.35
CA THR A 62 -63.57 51.87 1.39
C THR A 62 -62.22 51.74 2.10
N ASN A 63 -62.06 52.38 3.26
CA ASN A 63 -60.84 52.30 4.06
C ASN A 63 -60.60 50.87 4.60
N ALA A 64 -61.65 50.18 5.07
CA ALA A 64 -61.55 48.80 5.55
C ALA A 64 -61.19 47.82 4.42
N LEU A 65 -61.78 47.99 3.24
CA LEU A 65 -61.43 47.21 2.04
C LEU A 65 -60.00 47.47 1.60
N GLN A 66 -59.56 48.73 1.57
CA GLN A 66 -58.20 49.08 1.20
C GLN A 66 -57.18 48.56 2.20
N GLY A 67 -57.48 48.60 3.50
CA GLY A 67 -56.67 47.98 4.55
C GLY A 67 -56.63 46.45 4.46
N GLY A 68 -57.77 45.81 4.18
CA GLY A 68 -57.86 44.36 3.98
C GLY A 68 -57.06 43.89 2.76
N ILE A 69 -57.13 44.62 1.65
CA ILE A 69 -56.35 44.33 0.43
C ILE A 69 -54.85 44.52 0.70
N ALA A 70 -54.45 45.59 1.38
CA ALA A 70 -53.05 45.81 1.74
C ALA A 70 -52.50 44.68 2.63
N HIS A 71 -53.28 44.25 3.63
CA HIS A 71 -52.92 43.15 4.51
C HIS A 71 -52.80 41.81 3.76
N VAL A 72 -53.79 41.47 2.92
CA VAL A 72 -53.76 40.24 2.09
C VAL A 72 -52.60 40.28 1.10
N SER A 73 -52.31 41.43 0.49
CA SER A 73 -51.16 41.63 -0.38
C SER A 73 -49.84 41.40 0.35
N GLN A 74 -49.71 41.91 1.58
CA GLN A 74 -48.51 41.77 2.38
C GLN A 74 -48.30 40.31 2.83
N ASP A 75 -49.36 39.61 3.23
CA ASP A 75 -49.31 38.18 3.57
C ASP A 75 -48.94 37.33 2.34
N LEU A 76 -49.56 37.59 1.18
CA LEU A 76 -49.23 36.90 -0.08
C LEU A 76 -47.79 37.17 -0.52
N ALA A 77 -47.32 38.41 -0.47
CA ALA A 77 -45.95 38.77 -0.79
C ALA A 77 -44.94 38.12 0.18
N SER A 78 -45.30 37.99 1.46
CA SER A 78 -44.52 37.26 2.46
C SER A 78 -44.44 35.77 2.15
N ARG A 79 -45.57 35.13 1.80
CA ARG A 79 -45.61 33.72 1.38
C ARG A 79 -44.82 33.46 0.11
N GLU A 80 -44.90 34.34 -0.89
CA GLU A 80 -44.13 34.21 -2.12
C GLU A 80 -42.61 34.26 -1.84
N LYS A 81 -42.18 35.19 -0.99
CA LYS A 81 -40.78 35.26 -0.53
C LYS A 81 -40.35 33.98 0.20
N LEU A 82 -41.21 33.45 1.07
CA LEU A 82 -40.94 32.20 1.78
C LEU A 82 -40.79 31.02 0.80
N ILE A 83 -41.69 30.90 -0.18
CA ILE A 83 -41.64 29.85 -1.20
C ILE A 83 -40.34 29.94 -2.02
N LYS A 84 -39.96 31.16 -2.43
CA LYS A 84 -38.69 31.39 -3.15
C LYS A 84 -37.47 30.98 -2.32
N LEU A 85 -37.44 31.34 -1.03
CA LEU A 85 -36.34 31.02 -0.13
C LEU A 85 -36.24 29.51 0.11
N VAL A 86 -37.36 28.83 0.35
CA VAL A 86 -37.41 27.37 0.47
C VAL A 86 -36.97 26.67 -0.82
N TYR A 87 -37.37 27.21 -1.98
CA TYR A 87 -36.95 26.66 -3.28
C TYR A 87 -35.43 26.79 -3.48
N GLN A 88 -34.86 27.97 -3.22
CA GLN A 88 -33.42 28.20 -3.26
C GLN A 88 -32.68 27.24 -2.33
N GLN A 89 -33.11 27.13 -1.07
CA GLN A 89 -32.53 26.21 -0.11
C GLN A 89 -32.56 24.75 -0.60
N ARG A 90 -33.66 24.31 -1.23
CA ARG A 90 -33.75 22.95 -1.78
C ARG A 90 -32.81 22.72 -2.96
N VAL A 91 -32.65 23.72 -3.83
CA VAL A 91 -31.68 23.65 -4.94
C VAL A 91 -30.25 23.60 -4.40
N ASP A 92 -29.92 24.42 -3.42
CA ASP A 92 -28.59 24.44 -2.81
C ASP A 92 -28.28 23.13 -2.09
N PHE A 93 -29.27 22.55 -1.39
CA PHE A 93 -29.13 21.24 -0.79
C PHE A 93 -28.91 20.13 -1.83
N ALA A 94 -29.59 20.20 -2.98
CA ALA A 94 -29.38 19.25 -4.07
C ALA A 94 -27.97 19.38 -4.65
N LYS A 95 -27.47 20.60 -4.83
CA LYS A 95 -26.09 20.85 -5.29
C LYS A 95 -25.04 20.36 -4.30
N LEU A 96 -25.20 20.66 -3.02
CA LEU A 96 -24.28 20.20 -1.96
C LEU A 96 -24.23 18.68 -1.90
N ARG A 97 -25.38 18.01 -2.01
CA ARG A 97 -25.45 16.56 -2.07
C ARG A 97 -24.70 16.01 -3.28
N ASP A 98 -24.86 16.62 -4.45
CA ASP A 98 -24.18 16.18 -5.67
C ASP A 98 -22.67 16.37 -5.59
N GLN A 99 -22.22 17.52 -5.07
CA GLN A 99 -20.82 17.79 -4.80
C GLN A 99 -20.24 16.79 -3.79
N LEU A 100 -20.95 16.48 -2.71
CA LEU A 100 -20.52 15.50 -1.72
C LEU A 100 -20.37 14.10 -2.33
N LEU A 101 -21.38 13.65 -3.09
CA LEU A 101 -21.33 12.35 -3.76
C LEU A 101 -20.20 12.27 -4.80
N SER A 102 -19.97 13.36 -5.54
CA SER A 102 -18.86 13.44 -6.49
C SER A 102 -17.50 13.42 -5.79
N ALA A 103 -17.35 14.16 -4.70
CA ALA A 103 -16.12 14.19 -3.91
C ALA A 103 -15.84 12.83 -3.28
N ASP A 104 -16.82 12.22 -2.61
CA ASP A 104 -16.72 10.90 -1.99
C ASP A 104 -16.33 9.83 -3.03
N ARG A 105 -16.95 9.85 -4.22
CA ARG A 105 -16.59 8.94 -5.30
C ARG A 105 -15.16 9.17 -5.80
N SER A 106 -14.73 10.43 -5.91
CA SER A 106 -13.36 10.75 -6.32
C SER A 106 -12.34 10.29 -5.28
N GLU A 107 -12.59 10.54 -4.00
CA GLU A 107 -11.74 10.11 -2.90
C GLU A 107 -11.67 8.59 -2.82
N PHE A 108 -12.81 7.90 -2.99
CA PHE A 108 -12.84 6.44 -3.03
C PHE A 108 -12.00 5.88 -4.18
N HIS A 109 -12.11 6.47 -5.38
CA HIS A 109 -11.28 6.05 -6.52
C HIS A 109 -9.79 6.35 -6.30
N ALA A 110 -9.44 7.49 -5.70
CA ALA A 110 -8.06 7.81 -5.35
C ALA A 110 -7.50 6.81 -4.33
N LEU A 111 -8.25 6.52 -3.27
CA LEU A 111 -7.87 5.54 -2.24
C LEU A 111 -7.72 4.14 -2.82
N GLN A 112 -8.62 3.73 -3.73
CA GLN A 112 -8.51 2.42 -4.39
C GLN A 112 -7.26 2.34 -5.27
N ASN A 113 -6.94 3.40 -6.02
CA ASN A 113 -5.71 3.46 -6.82
C ASN A 113 -4.45 3.40 -5.95
N GLU A 114 -4.41 4.14 -4.83
CA GLU A 114 -3.30 4.07 -3.89
C GLU A 114 -3.18 2.68 -3.25
N TYR A 115 -4.29 2.07 -2.87
CA TYR A 115 -4.31 0.72 -2.33
C TYR A 115 -3.77 -0.30 -3.33
N GLU A 116 -4.20 -0.24 -4.59
CA GLU A 116 -3.67 -1.10 -5.65
C GLU A 116 -2.18 -0.82 -5.92
N GLY A 117 -1.75 0.43 -5.87
CA GLY A 117 -0.34 0.83 -5.96
C GLY A 117 0.52 0.21 -4.86
N ILE A 118 0.13 0.41 -3.60
CA ILE A 118 0.82 -0.14 -2.42
C ILE A 118 0.85 -1.66 -2.48
N ARG A 119 -0.27 -2.30 -2.87
CA ARG A 119 -0.35 -3.77 -3.02
C ARG A 119 0.61 -4.28 -4.08
N ASN A 120 0.71 -3.60 -5.21
CA ASN A 120 1.64 -3.97 -6.28
C ASN A 120 3.10 -3.80 -5.83
N ASP A 121 3.42 -2.72 -5.12
CA ASP A 121 4.78 -2.50 -4.63
C ASP A 121 5.16 -3.49 -3.53
N LEU A 122 4.20 -3.91 -2.70
CA LEU A 122 4.39 -4.99 -1.73
C LEU A 122 4.75 -6.31 -2.44
N GLU A 123 4.03 -6.68 -3.50
CA GLU A 123 4.32 -7.92 -4.23
C GLU A 123 5.67 -7.86 -4.97
N LYS A 124 6.02 -6.69 -5.54
CA LYS A 124 7.36 -6.45 -6.12
C LYS A 124 8.46 -6.55 -5.07
N LEU A 125 8.25 -5.99 -3.88
CA LEU A 125 9.25 -6.04 -2.81
C LEU A 125 9.43 -7.47 -2.30
N ARG A 126 8.33 -8.21 -2.15
CA ARG A 126 8.33 -9.62 -1.76
C ARG A 126 9.11 -10.48 -2.75
N THR A 127 8.87 -10.30 -4.05
CA THR A 127 9.55 -11.05 -5.11
C THR A 127 11.05 -10.73 -5.12
N LYS A 128 11.43 -9.44 -5.10
CA LYS A 128 12.84 -9.01 -4.97
C LYS A 128 13.53 -9.59 -3.75
N LEU A 129 12.91 -9.50 -2.57
CA LEU A 129 13.47 -10.08 -1.34
C LEU A 129 13.72 -11.58 -1.48
N ARG A 130 12.78 -12.31 -2.09
CA ARG A 130 12.93 -13.76 -2.29
C ARG A 130 14.07 -14.08 -3.26
N GLU A 131 14.23 -13.30 -4.32
CA GLU A 131 15.34 -13.42 -5.26
C GLU A 131 16.68 -13.12 -4.59
N GLU A 132 16.77 -12.05 -3.80
CA GLU A 132 17.98 -11.70 -3.04
C GLU A 132 18.36 -12.77 -2.02
N ILE A 133 17.39 -13.30 -1.27
CA ILE A 133 17.63 -14.41 -0.34
C ILE A 133 18.16 -15.64 -1.09
N THR A 134 17.55 -15.96 -2.24
CA THR A 134 17.98 -17.11 -3.05
C THR A 134 19.39 -16.91 -3.59
N LYS A 135 19.70 -15.70 -4.08
CA LYS A 135 21.02 -15.33 -4.58
C LYS A 135 22.07 -15.36 -3.47
N ALA A 136 21.76 -14.80 -2.30
CA ALA A 136 22.66 -14.81 -1.14
C ALA A 136 22.93 -16.23 -0.65
N ASN A 137 21.90 -17.08 -0.57
CA ASN A 137 22.05 -18.48 -0.19
C ASN A 137 22.88 -19.29 -1.21
N ALA A 138 22.67 -19.05 -2.50
CA ALA A 138 23.48 -19.65 -3.55
C ALA A 138 24.95 -19.20 -3.47
N GLY A 139 25.19 -17.91 -3.21
CA GLY A 139 26.52 -17.35 -2.96
C GLY A 139 27.19 -18.03 -1.76
N PHE A 140 26.52 -18.05 -0.60
CA PHE A 140 27.04 -18.69 0.60
C PHE A 140 27.36 -20.18 0.41
N LYS A 141 26.50 -20.91 -0.32
CA LYS A 141 26.74 -22.32 -0.64
C LYS A 141 27.97 -22.49 -1.56
N LEU A 142 28.14 -21.60 -2.54
CA LEU A 142 29.30 -21.60 -3.42
C LEU A 142 30.57 -21.30 -2.62
N ASP A 143 30.56 -20.25 -1.80
CA ASP A 143 31.68 -19.84 -0.95
C ASP A 143 32.12 -21.00 -0.05
N LEU A 144 31.17 -21.67 0.62
CA LEU A 144 31.47 -22.86 1.42
C LEU A 144 32.03 -24.01 0.58
N SER A 145 31.56 -24.19 -0.66
CA SER A 145 32.03 -25.27 -1.52
C SER A 145 33.46 -25.01 -2.01
N LEU A 146 33.76 -23.75 -2.34
CA LEU A 146 35.11 -23.31 -2.70
C LEU A 146 36.06 -23.43 -1.51
N GLU A 147 35.64 -22.97 -0.33
CA GLU A 147 36.45 -23.04 0.88
C GLU A 147 36.70 -24.48 1.33
N LYS A 148 35.70 -25.37 1.23
CA LYS A 148 35.90 -26.82 1.44
C LYS A 148 36.87 -27.41 0.43
N GLY A 149 36.80 -26.99 -0.83
CA GLY A 149 37.74 -27.38 -1.87
C GLY A 149 39.16 -26.95 -1.52
N ARG A 150 39.34 -25.69 -1.13
CA ARG A 150 40.62 -25.10 -0.73
C ARG A 150 41.23 -25.82 0.46
N ILE A 151 40.46 -26.04 1.53
CA ILE A 151 40.92 -26.80 2.72
C ILE A 151 41.34 -28.22 2.34
N ARG A 152 40.59 -28.88 1.45
CA ARG A 152 40.93 -30.23 0.99
C ARG A 152 42.23 -30.24 0.19
N GLU A 153 42.43 -29.27 -0.69
CA GLU A 153 43.65 -29.15 -1.49
C GLU A 153 44.87 -28.85 -0.61
N GLU A 154 44.73 -27.91 0.33
CA GLU A 154 45.76 -27.59 1.33
C GLU A 154 46.11 -28.81 2.19
N SER A 155 45.11 -29.56 2.67
CA SER A 155 45.31 -30.80 3.41
C SER A 155 46.00 -31.88 2.57
N SER A 156 45.63 -32.02 1.29
CA SER A 156 46.28 -32.95 0.36
C SER A 156 47.73 -32.57 0.11
N HIS A 157 48.01 -31.27 -0.03
CA HIS A 157 49.36 -30.76 -0.18
C HIS A 157 50.22 -31.07 1.04
N HIS A 158 49.73 -30.79 2.26
CA HIS A 158 50.44 -31.14 3.49
C HIS A 158 50.68 -32.65 3.60
N ASN A 159 49.69 -33.48 3.26
CA ASN A 159 49.84 -34.94 3.30
C ASN A 159 50.90 -35.43 2.29
N MET A 160 50.98 -34.81 1.11
CA MET A 160 52.03 -35.12 0.13
C MET A 160 53.41 -34.73 0.64
N GLN A 161 53.55 -33.52 1.21
CA GLN A 161 54.82 -33.07 1.80
C GLN A 161 55.27 -33.97 2.94
N ILE A 162 54.34 -34.39 3.82
CA ILE A 162 54.64 -35.33 4.90
C ILE A 162 55.16 -36.65 4.32
N LYS A 163 54.51 -37.21 3.31
CA LYS A 163 54.97 -38.46 2.66
C LYS A 163 56.33 -38.30 2.01
N GLU A 164 56.59 -37.18 1.33
CA GLU A 164 57.90 -36.93 0.74
C GLU A 164 58.99 -36.88 1.83
N ILE A 165 58.73 -36.16 2.91
CA ILE A 165 59.66 -36.09 4.06
C ILE A 165 59.87 -37.48 4.67
N ASP A 166 58.80 -38.25 4.85
CA ASP A 166 58.87 -39.62 5.40
C ASP A 166 59.75 -40.52 4.53
N THR A 167 59.56 -40.48 3.20
CA THR A 167 60.41 -41.23 2.27
C THR A 167 61.87 -40.78 2.29
N ARG A 168 62.14 -39.47 2.46
CA ARG A 168 63.51 -38.96 2.62
C ARG A 168 64.14 -39.46 3.93
N ILE A 169 63.38 -39.45 5.02
CA ILE A 169 63.84 -40.00 6.31
C ILE A 169 64.15 -41.48 6.18
N GLU A 170 63.30 -42.28 5.55
CA GLU A 170 63.56 -43.72 5.32
C GLU A 170 64.84 -43.95 4.50
N GLN A 171 65.06 -43.14 3.46
CA GLN A 171 66.28 -43.18 2.66
C GLN A 171 67.53 -42.83 3.47
N GLU A 172 67.48 -41.76 4.28
CA GLU A 172 68.57 -41.36 5.16
C GLU A 172 68.87 -42.44 6.21
N VAL A 173 67.85 -43.04 6.81
CA VAL A 173 67.97 -44.14 7.77
C VAL A 173 68.61 -45.38 7.12
N SER A 174 68.17 -45.75 5.91
CA SER A 174 68.76 -46.86 5.16
C SER A 174 70.23 -46.58 4.81
N ASN A 175 70.54 -45.37 4.36
CA ASN A 175 71.90 -44.96 4.07
C ASN A 175 72.81 -45.02 5.30
N MET A 176 72.35 -44.50 6.46
CA MET A 176 73.08 -44.62 7.72
C MET A 176 73.29 -46.08 8.14
N LYS A 177 72.27 -46.93 7.98
CA LYS A 177 72.39 -48.37 8.27
C LYS A 177 73.43 -49.05 7.38
N MET A 178 73.43 -48.77 6.08
CA MET A 178 74.44 -49.29 5.15
C MET A 178 75.84 -48.81 5.52
N GLN A 179 76.01 -47.54 5.91
CA GLN A 179 77.29 -47.03 6.38
C GLN A 179 77.76 -47.75 7.64
N ILE A 180 76.87 -48.00 8.61
CA ILE A 180 77.17 -48.76 9.83
C ILE A 180 77.60 -50.20 9.49
N ASP A 181 76.84 -50.89 8.63
CA ASP A 181 77.15 -52.27 8.23
C ASP A 181 78.49 -52.34 7.47
N SER A 182 78.76 -51.37 6.59
CA SER A 182 80.05 -51.23 5.91
C SER A 182 81.20 -51.06 6.90
N VAL A 183 81.10 -50.10 7.84
CA VAL A 183 82.10 -49.88 8.89
C VAL A 183 82.31 -51.15 9.73
N LYS A 184 81.24 -51.86 10.09
CA LYS A 184 81.33 -53.14 10.81
C LYS A 184 82.12 -54.19 10.04
N THR A 185 81.87 -54.36 8.74
CA THR A 185 82.62 -55.31 7.91
C THR A 185 84.09 -54.92 7.77
N GLN A 186 84.38 -53.62 7.63
CA GLN A 186 85.75 -53.10 7.57
C GLN A 186 86.50 -53.39 8.88
N VAL A 187 85.88 -53.15 10.04
CA VAL A 187 86.46 -53.48 11.35
C VAL A 187 86.72 -54.99 11.48
N MET A 188 85.79 -55.83 11.02
CA MET A 188 85.95 -57.28 11.06
C MET A 188 87.10 -57.76 10.16
N GLN A 189 87.27 -57.16 8.97
CA GLN A 189 88.42 -57.43 8.10
C GLN A 189 89.75 -57.00 8.74
N TRP A 190 89.79 -55.82 9.37
CA TRP A 190 90.97 -55.37 10.13
C TRP A 190 91.34 -56.35 11.24
N LEU A 191 90.35 -56.84 11.99
CA LEU A 191 90.56 -57.83 13.05
C LEU A 191 91.17 -59.11 12.49
N ILE A 192 90.64 -59.64 11.38
CA ILE A 192 91.19 -60.82 10.71
C ILE A 192 92.63 -60.58 10.26
N GLY A 193 92.93 -59.41 9.70
CA GLY A 193 94.27 -59.02 9.29
C GLY A 193 95.26 -58.98 10.47
N VAL A 194 94.86 -58.37 11.59
CA VAL A 194 95.69 -58.29 12.81
C VAL A 194 95.94 -59.69 13.40
N CYS A 195 94.90 -60.53 13.55
CA CYS A 195 95.04 -61.89 14.06
C CYS A 195 95.94 -62.77 13.16
N THR A 196 95.79 -62.65 11.84
CA THR A 196 96.63 -63.40 10.89
C THR A 196 98.07 -62.91 10.93
N GLY A 197 98.29 -61.60 11.04
CA GLY A 197 99.62 -61.01 11.17
C GLY A 197 100.34 -61.41 12.45
N THR A 198 99.65 -61.39 13.60
CA THR A 198 100.24 -61.84 14.87
C THR A 198 100.55 -63.34 14.85
N PHE A 199 99.64 -64.16 14.30
CA PHE A 199 99.89 -65.59 14.13
C PHE A 199 101.10 -65.88 13.23
N ALA A 200 101.25 -65.16 12.11
CA ALA A 200 102.41 -65.27 11.22
C ALA A 200 103.72 -64.88 11.91
N LEU A 201 103.71 -63.80 12.72
CA LEU A 201 104.88 -63.39 13.51
C LEU A 201 105.29 -64.44 14.54
N VAL A 202 104.31 -65.04 15.25
CA VAL A 202 104.57 -66.13 16.20
C VAL A 202 105.18 -67.33 15.49
N LEU A 203 104.62 -67.75 14.34
CA LEU A 203 105.19 -68.84 13.54
C LEU A 203 106.61 -68.53 13.04
N ALA A 204 106.86 -67.29 12.59
CA ALA A 204 108.18 -66.86 12.17
C ALA A 204 109.20 -66.89 13.32
N TYR A 205 108.78 -66.48 14.53
CA TYR A 205 109.63 -66.52 15.72
C TYR A 205 109.95 -67.95 16.16
N VAL A 206 108.96 -68.85 16.18
CA VAL A 206 109.16 -70.28 16.45
C VAL A 206 110.16 -70.88 15.45
N ARG A 207 110.05 -70.51 14.16
CA ARG A 207 110.98 -70.97 13.13
C ARG A 207 112.41 -70.42 13.27
N LEU A 208 112.59 -69.25 13.87
CA LEU A 208 113.92 -68.65 14.10
C LEU A 208 114.62 -69.26 15.34
N LEU A 209 113.82 -69.74 16.31
CA LEU A 209 114.32 -70.42 17.51
C LEU A 209 114.55 -71.93 17.35
N ALA A 210 113.87 -72.58 16.40
CA ALA A 210 114.06 -73.99 16.04
C ALA A 210 115.22 -74.19 15.04
#